data_AF-A0AAD1GZL9-F1
#
_entry.id   AF-A0AAD1GZL9-F1
#
_cell.length_a   1.000
_cell.length_b   1.000
_cell.length_c   1.000
_cell.angle_alpha   90.00
_cell.angle_beta   90.00
_cell.angle_gamma   90.00
#
_symmetry.space_group_name_H-M   'P 1'
#
loop_
_entity.id
_entity.type
_entity.pdbx_description
1 polymer ?
#
loop_
_entity_poly.entity_id
_entity_poly.type
_entity_poly.pdbx_seq_one_letter_code
_entity_poly.pdbx_strand_id
1 'polypeptide(L)'
;MTSVNRVYVARLARMLVLGPMGESLGRVRDVVISISIVRQQPRVLGLVVELVTRRRIFVPMLRVAAIEPNAVTLTTANVSLRRFEQRPGEALVLGQVLDTRVRVNDPELPQLADTDVVITDLGIEQTRTRDWMVTRVAVRIPRRLGGAARPTSSTGTTWWV
;
A
#
# COMPACT_ATOMS: atom_id res chain seq x y z
N MET A 1 -0.65 18.26 14.92
CA MET A 1 0.11 17.37 14.00
C MET A 1 -0.79 17.07 12.82
N THR A 2 -0.33 17.24 11.57
CA THR A 2 -1.15 17.05 10.37
C THR A 2 -1.18 15.58 10.00
N SER A 3 -2.32 14.91 10.18
CA SER A 3 -2.56 13.59 9.61
C SER A 3 -2.67 13.69 8.09
N VAL A 4 -2.14 12.69 7.37
CA VAL A 4 -2.16 12.71 5.91
C VAL A 4 -3.36 11.90 5.43
N ASN A 5 -4.20 12.50 4.57
CA ASN A 5 -5.36 11.80 4.00
C ASN A 5 -4.98 10.81 2.88
N ARG A 6 -3.75 10.89 2.38
CA ARG A 6 -3.23 10.08 1.28
C ARG A 6 -1.78 9.68 1.53
N VAL A 7 -1.45 8.42 1.30
CA VAL A 7 -0.09 7.92 1.51
C VAL A 7 0.25 6.87 0.47
N TYR A 8 1.52 6.78 0.11
CA TYR A 8 2.05 5.70 -0.72
C TYR A 8 2.44 4.52 0.18
N VAL A 9 2.04 3.31 -0.19
CA VAL A 9 2.18 2.12 0.67
C VAL A 9 3.63 1.78 0.97
N ALA A 10 4.55 2.00 0.03
CA ALA A 10 5.98 1.78 0.29
C ALA A 10 6.50 2.62 1.47
N ARG A 11 5.92 3.81 1.72
CA ARG A 11 6.26 4.67 2.87
C ARG A 11 5.82 4.05 4.20
N LEU A 12 4.75 3.27 4.21
CA LEU A 12 4.25 2.62 5.42
C LEU A 12 5.18 1.52 5.91
N ALA A 13 5.94 0.89 5.01
CA ALA A 13 6.84 -0.19 5.36
C ALA A 13 7.80 0.20 6.49
N ARG A 14 7.83 -0.61 7.56
CA ARG A 14 8.67 -0.44 8.76
C ARG A 14 8.34 0.77 9.62
N MET A 15 7.28 1.53 9.34
CA MET A 15 6.81 2.59 10.26
C MET A 15 6.43 1.99 11.61
N LEU A 16 6.69 2.74 12.68
CA LEU A 16 6.26 2.37 14.03
C LEU A 16 4.74 2.39 14.11
N VAL A 17 4.18 1.42 14.83
CA VAL A 17 2.76 1.40 15.19
C VAL A 17 2.65 1.69 16.67
N LEU A 18 2.02 2.81 17.00
CA LEU A 18 1.89 3.33 18.35
C LEU A 18 0.44 3.25 18.82
N GLY A 19 0.24 2.87 20.08
CA GLY A 19 -1.05 3.00 20.74
C GLY A 19 -1.36 4.45 21.14
N PRO A 20 -2.55 4.69 21.71
CA PRO A 20 -3.02 6.05 22.01
C PRO A 20 -2.21 6.77 23.09
N MET A 21 -1.42 6.06 23.91
CA MET A 21 -0.53 6.65 24.92
C MET A 21 0.92 6.73 24.44
N GLY A 22 1.18 6.47 23.15
CA GLY A 22 2.52 6.47 22.55
C GLY A 22 3.30 5.18 22.76
N GLU A 23 2.68 4.16 23.34
CA GLU A 23 3.29 2.85 23.53
C GLU A 23 3.51 2.13 22.19
N SER A 24 4.69 1.53 21.99
CA SER A 24 5.00 0.84 20.74
C SER A 24 4.40 -0.56 20.70
N LEU A 25 3.54 -0.83 19.71
CA LEU A 25 3.04 -2.17 19.41
C LEU A 25 4.02 -2.98 18.55
N GLY A 26 4.67 -2.32 17.58
CA GLY A 26 5.53 -2.98 16.60
C GLY A 26 5.78 -2.12 15.37
N ARG A 27 5.98 -2.77 14.22
CA ARG A 27 6.20 -2.09 12.94
C ARG A 27 5.29 -2.62 11.84
N VAL A 28 4.87 -1.74 10.94
CA VAL A 28 4.13 -2.15 9.75
C VAL A 28 5.02 -3.05 8.89
N ARG A 29 4.52 -4.25 8.61
CA ARG A 29 5.15 -5.24 7.75
C ARG A 29 4.56 -5.21 6.34
N ASP A 30 3.25 -5.03 6.23
CA ASP A 30 2.53 -5.04 4.97
C ASP A 30 1.18 -4.34 5.08
N VAL A 31 0.52 -4.14 3.95
CA VAL A 31 -0.84 -3.60 3.83
C VAL A 31 -1.72 -4.64 3.14
N VAL A 32 -2.90 -4.89 3.72
CA VAL A 32 -3.86 -5.85 3.18
C VAL A 32 -4.91 -5.09 2.37
N ILE A 33 -5.11 -5.49 1.11
CA ILE A 33 -6.15 -4.96 0.23
C ILE A 33 -7.14 -6.05 -0.19
N SER A 34 -8.36 -5.67 -0.53
CA SER A 34 -9.34 -6.56 -1.15
C SER A 34 -9.01 -6.78 -2.63
N ILE A 35 -9.21 -8.00 -3.12
CA ILE A 35 -9.22 -8.35 -4.55
C ILE A 35 -10.64 -8.78 -4.91
N SER A 36 -11.11 -8.33 -6.07
CA SER A 36 -12.42 -8.70 -6.60
C SER A 36 -12.30 -9.20 -8.04
N ILE A 37 -13.12 -10.19 -8.38
CA ILE A 37 -13.26 -10.72 -9.76
C ILE A 37 -13.96 -9.67 -10.64
N VAL A 38 -14.97 -8.99 -10.08
CA VAL A 38 -15.57 -7.80 -10.69
C VAL A 38 -14.58 -6.67 -10.49
N ARG A 39 -14.11 -5.99 -11.55
CA ARG A 39 -13.11 -4.90 -11.49
C ARG A 39 -13.60 -3.71 -10.65
N GLN A 40 -13.56 -3.88 -9.34
CA GLN A 40 -13.89 -2.86 -8.35
C GLN A 40 -12.61 -2.29 -7.77
N GLN A 41 -12.67 -1.00 -7.42
CA GLN A 41 -11.56 -0.33 -6.78
C GLN A 41 -11.18 -1.04 -5.47
N PRO A 42 -9.91 -1.48 -5.29
CA PRO A 42 -9.49 -2.21 -4.10
C PRO A 42 -9.64 -1.37 -2.82
N ARG A 43 -10.26 -1.94 -1.79
CA ARG A 43 -10.31 -1.38 -0.44
C ARG A 43 -9.08 -1.80 0.35
N VAL A 44 -8.57 -0.89 1.19
CA VAL A 44 -7.52 -1.21 2.16
C VAL A 44 -8.17 -1.71 3.44
N LEU A 45 -7.97 -2.99 3.74
CA LEU A 45 -8.63 -3.67 4.85
C LEU A 45 -7.91 -3.43 6.17
N GLY A 46 -6.58 -3.34 6.14
CA GLY A 46 -5.78 -3.12 7.32
C GLY A 46 -4.29 -3.29 7.09
N LEU A 47 -3.56 -3.34 8.19
CA LEU A 47 -2.11 -3.46 8.23
C LEU A 47 -1.71 -4.83 8.77
N VAL A 48 -0.68 -5.43 8.18
CA VAL A 48 0.06 -6.50 8.85
C VAL A 48 1.12 -5.84 9.71
N VAL A 49 1.07 -6.07 11.02
CA VAL A 49 2.01 -5.50 11.98
C VAL A 49 2.89 -6.60 12.54
N GLU A 50 4.20 -6.45 12.44
CA GLU A 50 5.18 -7.31 13.08
C GLU A 50 5.46 -6.78 14.48
N LEU A 51 5.12 -7.58 15.49
CA LEU A 51 5.36 -7.29 16.89
C LEU A 51 6.85 -7.45 17.23
N VAL A 52 7.26 -6.94 18.38
CA VAL A 52 8.62 -7.13 18.93
C VAL A 52 8.97 -8.62 19.07
N THR A 53 7.97 -9.47 19.29
CA THR A 53 8.09 -10.94 19.35
C THR A 53 8.25 -11.61 17.98
N ARG A 54 8.39 -10.82 16.89
CA ARG A 54 8.40 -11.25 15.48
C ARG A 54 7.11 -11.93 15.00
N ARG A 55 6.07 -11.97 15.85
CA ARG A 55 4.74 -12.41 15.46
C ARG A 55 4.10 -11.34 14.57
N ARG A 56 3.53 -11.75 13.45
CA ARG A 56 2.72 -10.88 12.58
C ARG A 56 1.26 -11.00 12.96
N ILE A 57 0.58 -9.86 13.08
CA ILE A 57 -0.84 -9.76 13.42
C ILE A 57 -1.54 -8.85 12.41
N PHE A 58 -2.86 -8.98 12.32
CA PHE A 58 -3.68 -8.06 11.53
C PHE A 58 -4.22 -6.92 12.40
N VAL A 59 -4.07 -5.69 11.93
CA VAL A 59 -4.68 -4.50 12.52
C VAL A 59 -5.66 -3.92 11.50
N PRO A 60 -6.99 -3.97 11.76
CA PRO A 60 -7.98 -3.40 10.86
C PRO A 60 -7.75 -1.90 10.64
N MET A 61 -8.02 -1.40 9.43
CA MET A 61 -7.83 0.02 9.14
C MET A 61 -8.69 0.93 10.03
N LEU A 62 -9.84 0.44 10.50
CA LEU A 62 -10.70 1.14 11.48
C LEU A 62 -10.04 1.38 12.84
N ARG A 63 -8.95 0.68 13.16
CA ARG A 63 -8.17 0.89 14.39
C ARG A 63 -7.06 1.92 14.19
N VAL A 64 -6.76 2.33 12.96
CA VAL A 64 -5.78 3.38 12.67
C VAL A 64 -6.43 4.74 12.92
N ALA A 65 -5.89 5.48 13.87
CA ALA A 65 -6.34 6.84 14.19
C ALA A 65 -5.76 7.85 13.18
N ALA A 66 -4.46 7.77 12.92
CA ALA A 66 -3.79 8.58 11.93
C ALA A 66 -2.58 7.88 11.33
N ILE A 67 -2.26 8.26 10.10
CA ILE A 67 -0.97 8.00 9.47
C ILE A 67 -0.19 9.31 9.52
N GLU A 68 0.82 9.33 10.37
CA GLU A 68 1.70 10.48 10.57
C GLU A 68 2.99 10.30 9.75
N PRO A 69 3.84 11.33 9.60
CA PRO A 69 5.04 11.23 8.76
C PRO A 69 6.00 10.09 9.10
N ASN A 70 6.03 9.63 10.35
CA ASN A 70 6.99 8.65 10.90
C ASN A 70 6.34 7.48 11.69
N ALA A 71 5.04 7.56 12.00
CA ALA A 71 4.34 6.52 12.76
C ALA A 71 2.88 6.37 12.29
N VAL A 72 2.32 5.19 12.55
CA VAL A 72 0.89 4.93 12.50
C VAL A 72 0.38 4.91 13.93
N THR A 73 -0.60 5.74 14.24
CA THR A 73 -1.21 5.78 15.58
C THR A 73 -2.51 4.99 15.59
N LEU A 74 -2.78 4.30 16.69
CA LEU A 74 -4.00 3.52 16.88
C LEU A 74 -4.99 4.25 17.77
N THR A 75 -6.28 4.07 17.49
CA THR A 75 -7.38 4.61 18.30
C THR A 75 -7.42 3.97 19.68
N THR A 76 -6.96 2.72 19.81
CA THR A 76 -7.01 1.95 21.05
C THR A 76 -5.77 1.06 21.19
N ALA A 77 -5.34 0.80 22.43
CA ALA A 77 -4.26 -0.16 22.72
C ALA A 77 -4.66 -1.63 22.50
N ASN A 78 -5.97 -1.94 22.54
CA ASN A 78 -6.47 -3.30 22.43
C ASN A 78 -6.54 -3.78 20.97
N VAL A 79 -5.62 -4.67 20.59
CA VAL A 79 -5.58 -5.34 19.30
C VAL A 79 -5.56 -6.85 19.47
N SER A 80 -6.08 -7.57 18.47
CA SER A 80 -5.98 -9.03 18.42
C SER A 80 -4.52 -9.47 18.25
N LEU A 81 -4.03 -10.34 19.13
CA LEU A 81 -2.70 -10.95 19.01
C LEU A 81 -2.69 -12.26 18.21
N ARG A 82 -3.81 -12.58 17.54
CA ARG A 82 -3.89 -13.74 16.64
C ARG A 82 -2.88 -13.58 15.52
N ARG A 83 -2.19 -14.68 15.20
CA ARG A 83 -1.27 -14.70 14.07
C ARG A 83 -2.04 -14.29 12.82
N PHE A 84 -1.43 -13.43 12.01
CA PHE A 84 -1.97 -13.05 10.72
C PHE A 84 -2.05 -14.28 9.81
N GLU A 85 -3.22 -14.46 9.21
CA GLU A 85 -3.49 -15.43 8.16
C GLU A 85 -4.24 -14.67 7.06
N GLN A 86 -3.71 -14.72 5.84
CA GLN A 86 -4.31 -14.08 4.68
C GLN A 86 -5.58 -14.84 4.28
N ARG A 87 -6.68 -14.12 4.07
CA ARG A 87 -7.95 -14.73 3.68
C ARG A 87 -8.09 -14.78 2.15
N PRO A 88 -8.94 -15.68 1.62
CA PRO A 88 -9.34 -15.63 0.22
C PRO A 88 -9.92 -14.25 -0.14
N GLY A 89 -9.52 -13.72 -1.30
CA GLY A 89 -9.93 -12.37 -1.73
C GLY A 89 -9.11 -11.24 -1.12
N GLU A 90 -8.00 -11.53 -0.42
CA GLU A 90 -7.06 -10.53 0.08
C GLU A 90 -5.72 -10.61 -0.66
N ALA A 91 -5.04 -9.46 -0.84
CA ALA A 91 -3.65 -9.36 -1.29
C ALA A 91 -2.80 -8.56 -0.30
N LEU A 92 -1.53 -8.95 -0.20
CA LEU A 92 -0.49 -8.19 0.47
C LEU A 92 0.19 -7.25 -0.52
N VAL A 93 0.12 -5.95 -0.27
CA VAL A 93 0.64 -4.96 -1.23
C VAL A 93 2.14 -5.12 -1.43
N LEU A 94 2.94 -5.10 -0.36
CA LEU A 94 4.39 -5.15 -0.46
C LEU A 94 4.88 -6.55 -0.87
N GLY A 95 4.27 -7.60 -0.31
CA GLY A 95 4.71 -8.97 -0.54
C GLY A 95 4.21 -9.62 -1.84
N GLN A 96 3.13 -9.11 -2.45
CA GLN A 96 2.46 -9.78 -3.58
C GLN A 96 2.05 -8.85 -4.72
N VAL A 97 1.89 -7.54 -4.50
CA VAL A 97 1.43 -6.61 -5.56
C VAL A 97 2.60 -5.80 -6.14
N LEU A 98 3.44 -5.22 -5.29
CA LEU A 98 4.62 -4.51 -5.76
C LEU A 98 5.57 -5.46 -6.49
N ASP A 99 6.31 -4.92 -7.46
CA ASP A 99 7.20 -5.65 -8.37
C ASP A 99 6.53 -6.70 -9.28
N THR A 100 5.20 -6.79 -9.28
CA THR A 100 4.47 -7.61 -10.27
C THR A 100 4.39 -6.93 -11.62
N ARG A 101 4.40 -7.75 -12.69
CA ARG A 101 4.17 -7.28 -14.07
C ARG A 101 2.70 -7.29 -14.40
N VAL A 102 2.21 -6.19 -14.96
CA VAL A 102 0.82 -6.00 -15.36
C VAL A 102 0.75 -5.31 -16.72
N ARG A 103 -0.40 -5.43 -17.38
CA ARG A 103 -0.74 -4.60 -18.54
C ARG A 103 -1.75 -3.56 -18.11
N VAL A 104 -1.59 -2.34 -18.61
CA VAL A 104 -2.52 -1.24 -18.35
C VAL A 104 -3.59 -1.29 -19.42
N ASN A 105 -4.85 -1.42 -18.99
CA ASN A 105 -6.01 -1.30 -19.88
C ASN A 105 -6.74 -0.01 -19.54
N ASP A 106 -6.15 1.10 -19.93
CA ASP A 106 -6.67 2.45 -19.70
C ASP A 106 -6.68 3.22 -21.03
N PRO A 107 -7.86 3.56 -21.57
CA PRO A 107 -8.00 4.34 -22.81
C PRO A 107 -7.34 5.72 -22.75
N GLU A 108 -7.18 6.31 -21.56
CA GLU A 108 -6.54 7.62 -21.38
C GLU A 108 -5.01 7.53 -21.39
N LEU A 109 -4.45 6.32 -21.34
CA LEU A 109 -3.01 6.05 -21.35
C LEU A 109 -2.61 5.15 -22.53
N PRO A 110 -2.85 5.56 -23.79
CA PRO A 110 -2.56 4.75 -24.97
C PRO A 110 -1.07 4.36 -25.07
N GLN A 111 -0.17 5.17 -24.52
CA GLN A 111 1.26 4.85 -24.44
C GLN A 111 1.60 3.61 -23.59
N LEU A 112 0.66 3.11 -22.77
CA LEU A 112 0.84 1.93 -21.92
C LEU A 112 0.05 0.69 -22.39
N ALA A 113 -0.87 0.83 -23.34
CA ALA A 113 -1.87 -0.19 -23.69
C ALA A 113 -1.28 -1.57 -24.07
N ASP A 114 -0.10 -1.59 -24.71
CA ASP A 114 0.59 -2.82 -25.13
C ASP A 114 1.96 -3.01 -24.47
N THR A 115 2.19 -2.34 -23.33
CA THR A 115 3.46 -2.43 -22.61
C THR A 115 3.27 -3.15 -21.28
N ASP A 116 4.05 -4.22 -21.07
CA ASP A 116 4.17 -4.81 -19.75
C ASP A 116 4.90 -3.83 -18.82
N VAL A 117 4.21 -3.36 -17.78
CA VAL A 117 4.74 -2.46 -16.76
C VAL A 117 4.90 -3.20 -15.44
N VAL A 118 5.75 -2.69 -14.56
CA VAL A 118 5.93 -3.20 -13.20
C VAL A 118 5.32 -2.22 -12.21
N ILE A 119 4.50 -2.72 -11.28
CA ILE A 119 3.95 -1.92 -10.19
C ILE A 119 5.07 -1.56 -9.21
N THR A 120 5.27 -0.27 -8.95
CA THR A 120 6.30 0.22 -8.03
C THR A 120 5.75 0.68 -6.70
N ASP A 121 4.52 1.18 -6.66
CA ASP A 121 3.87 1.60 -5.42
C ASP A 121 2.35 1.70 -5.61
N LEU A 122 1.60 1.72 -4.51
CA LEU A 122 0.18 2.04 -4.48
C LEU A 122 -0.06 3.29 -3.65
N GLY A 123 -0.83 4.24 -4.20
CA GLY A 123 -1.34 5.37 -3.42
C GLY A 123 -2.68 4.99 -2.82
N ILE A 124 -2.79 5.12 -1.51
CA ILE A 124 -4.04 4.90 -0.77
C ILE A 124 -4.55 6.21 -0.20
N GLU A 125 -5.86 6.36 -0.13
CA GLU A 125 -6.51 7.57 0.36
C GLU A 125 -7.73 7.25 1.21
N GLN A 126 -7.91 8.02 2.29
CA GLN A 126 -9.08 7.92 3.12
C GLN A 126 -10.22 8.75 2.51
N THR A 127 -11.35 8.09 2.31
CA THR A 127 -12.58 8.70 1.82
C THR A 127 -13.29 9.46 2.93
N ARG A 128 -14.33 10.23 2.56
CA ARG A 128 -15.21 10.91 3.53
C ARG A 128 -15.95 9.94 4.46
N THR A 129 -16.15 8.68 4.05
CA THR A 129 -16.77 7.63 4.88
C THR A 129 -15.77 6.94 5.81
N ARG A 130 -14.52 7.42 5.87
CA ARG A 130 -13.38 6.85 6.62
C ARG A 130 -12.89 5.50 6.12
N ASP A 131 -13.39 5.04 4.97
CA ASP A 131 -12.81 3.90 4.26
C ASP A 131 -11.47 4.31 3.64
N TRP A 132 -10.53 3.38 3.56
CA TRP A 132 -9.31 3.58 2.79
C TRP A 132 -9.41 2.81 1.48
N MET A 133 -9.08 3.47 0.38
CA MET A 133 -9.14 2.89 -0.95
C MET A 133 -7.78 3.02 -1.64
N VAL A 134 -7.44 2.03 -2.46
CA VAL A 134 -6.34 2.18 -3.43
C VAL A 134 -6.85 3.10 -4.51
N THR A 135 -6.26 4.28 -4.56
CA THR A 135 -6.66 5.31 -5.50
C THR A 135 -5.60 5.54 -6.57
N ARG A 136 -4.33 5.18 -6.35
CA ARG A 136 -3.28 5.21 -7.40
C ARG A 136 -2.53 3.90 -7.52
N VAL A 137 -2.08 3.64 -8.74
CA VAL A 137 -1.03 2.66 -9.04
C VAL A 137 0.14 3.38 -9.68
N ALA A 138 1.30 3.34 -9.02
CA ALA A 138 2.55 3.81 -9.62
C ALA A 138 3.19 2.64 -10.38
N VAL A 139 3.61 2.89 -11.61
CA VAL A 139 4.19 1.88 -12.50
C VAL A 139 5.49 2.36 -13.13
N ARG A 140 6.33 1.43 -13.53
CA ARG A 140 7.52 1.67 -14.36
C ARG A 140 7.55 0.74 -15.56
N ILE A 141 8.02 1.24 -16.69
CA ILE A 141 8.35 0.40 -17.84
C ILE A 141 9.71 -0.26 -17.56
N PRO A 142 9.82 -1.60 -17.57
CA PRO A 142 11.11 -2.27 -17.46
C PRO A 142 12.01 -1.87 -18.63
N ARG A 143 13.23 -1.39 -18.34
CA ARG A 143 14.21 -1.20 -19.39
C ARG A 143 14.52 -2.56 -20.01
N ARG A 144 14.35 -2.70 -21.33
CA ARG A 144 14.89 -3.84 -22.08
C ARG A 144 16.41 -3.78 -21.93
N LEU A 145 17.00 -4.81 -21.32
CA LEU A 145 18.45 -4.96 -21.26
C LEU A 145 18.93 -5.19 -22.71
N GLY A 146 19.42 -4.16 -23.40
CA GLY A 146 19.83 -4.29 -24.80
C GLY A 146 19.98 -3.04 -25.66
N GLY A 147 20.05 -1.83 -25.10
CA GLY A 147 20.30 -0.63 -25.91
C GLY A 147 20.95 0.48 -25.10
N ALA A 148 22.21 0.79 -25.40
CA ALA A 148 22.88 1.97 -24.88
C ALA A 148 22.14 3.22 -25.38
N ALA A 149 21.46 3.93 -24.48
CA ALA A 149 20.94 5.27 -24.74
C ALA A 149 21.10 6.14 -23.48
N ARG A 150 21.64 7.34 -23.74
CA ARG A 150 22.07 8.42 -22.85
C ARG A 150 21.03 8.77 -21.76
N PRO A 151 21.45 9.11 -20.52
CA PRO A 151 20.50 9.40 -19.46
C PRO A 151 19.87 10.78 -19.67
N THR A 152 18.58 10.82 -20.02
CA THR A 152 17.72 11.96 -19.70
C THR A 152 16.91 11.59 -18.46
N SER A 153 17.10 12.37 -17.40
CA SER A 153 16.35 12.26 -16.16
C SER A 153 14.91 12.74 -16.38
N SER A 154 13.98 11.82 -16.57
CA SER A 154 12.56 12.08 -16.35
C SER A 154 12.07 11.19 -15.21
N THR A 155 12.02 11.79 -14.02
CA THR A 155 11.25 11.28 -12.88
C THR A 155 9.78 11.46 -13.26
N GLY A 156 9.22 10.51 -14.01
CA GLY A 156 7.81 10.46 -14.35
C GLY A 156 7.00 9.95 -13.15
N THR A 157 6.56 10.87 -12.30
CA THR A 157 5.44 10.61 -11.38
C THR A 157 4.16 10.66 -12.21
N THR A 158 3.68 9.51 -12.68
CA THR A 158 2.45 9.42 -13.49
C THR A 158 1.25 9.17 -12.59
N TRP A 159 0.19 9.92 -12.87
CA TRP A 159 -1.02 10.08 -12.08
C TRP A 159 -2.08 9.05 -12.46
N TRP A 160 -2.69 8.45 -11.43
CA TRP A 160 -3.98 7.76 -11.33
C TRP A 160 -4.29 6.57 -12.27
N VAL A 161 -4.80 5.50 -11.65
CA VAL A 161 -5.82 4.57 -12.16
C VAL A 161 -6.86 4.46 -11.05
#